data_AF-A0A8C7Q8H4-F1
#
_entry.id   AF-A0A8C7Q8H4-F1
#
_cell.length_a   1.000
_cell.length_b   1.000
_cell.length_c   1.000
_cell.angle_alpha   90.00
_cell.angle_beta   90.00
_cell.angle_gamma   90.00
#
_symmetry.space_group_name_H-M   'P 1'
#
loop_
_entity.id
_entity.type
_entity.pdbx_description
1 polymer ?
#
loop_
_entity_poly.entity_id
_entity_poly.type
_entity_poly.pdbx_seq_one_letter_code
_entity_poly.pdbx_strand_id
1 'polypeptide(L)' 'MEVLCEKLLRELPDDACVVACRFPFPQWPHRASQGDGLDQAWAYDISTVRSALGQA' A
#
# COMPACT_ATOMS: atom_id res chain seq x y z
N MET A 1 -1.88 11.94 -3.25
CA MET A 1 -2.10 10.50 -2.99
C MET A 1 -2.92 10.24 -1.74
N GLU A 2 -2.93 11.15 -0.77
CA GLU A 2 -3.65 11.02 0.50
C GLU A 2 -5.11 10.58 0.37
N VAL A 3 -5.91 11.21 -0.50
CA VAL A 3 -7.31 10.84 -0.74
C VAL A 3 -7.48 9.38 -1.21
N LEU A 4 -6.54 8.85 -2.01
CA LEU A 4 -6.59 7.45 -2.42
C LEU A 4 -6.21 6.53 -1.27
N CYS A 5 -5.17 6.86 -0.51
CA CYS A 5 -4.75 6.09 0.66
C CYS A 5 -5.91 5.93 1.65
N GLU A 6 -6.58 7.03 1.98
CA GLU A 6 -7.73 7.04 2.89
C GLU A 6 -8.87 6.17 2.37
N LYS A 7 -9.22 6.30 1.08
CA LYS A 7 -10.28 5.51 0.46
C LYS A 7 -9.96 4.01 0.50
N LEU A 8 -8.74 3.62 0.16
CA LEU A 8 -8.31 2.22 0.18
C LEU A 8 -8.31 1.66 1.61
N LEU A 9 -7.80 2.41 2.59
CA LEU A 9 -7.83 2.01 4.00
C LEU A 9 -9.24 1.93 4.57
N ARG A 10 -10.20 2.69 4.04
CA ARG A 10 -11.59 2.64 4.50
C ARG A 10 -12.36 1.48 3.88
N GLU A 11 -12.11 1.17 2.60
CA GLU A 11 -13.00 0.31 1.81
C GLU A 11 -12.48 -1.11 1.61
N LEU A 12 -11.17 -1.35 1.72
CA LEU A 12 -10.60 -2.69 1.54
C LEU A 12 -10.66 -3.53 2.82
N PRO A 13 -10.88 -4.85 2.70
CA PRO A 13 -10.77 -5.76 3.84
C PRO A 13 -9.31 -5.96 4.28
N ASP A 14 -9.10 -6.53 5.47
CA ASP A 14 -7.78 -6.73 6.08
C ASP A 14 -6.85 -7.67 5.28
N ASP A 15 -7.42 -8.62 4.56
CA ASP A 15 -6.72 -9.59 3.71
C ASP A 15 -6.45 -9.08 2.29
N ALA A 16 -6.83 -7.84 1.99
CA ALA A 16 -6.56 -7.23 0.69
C ALA A 16 -5.07 -6.88 0.50
N CYS A 17 -4.61 -7.07 -0.74
CA CYS A 17 -3.30 -6.65 -1.21
C CYS A 17 -3.46 -5.57 -2.29
N VAL A 18 -2.82 -4.41 -2.09
CA VAL A 18 -2.74 -3.35 -3.10
C VAL A 18 -1.41 -3.47 -3.83
N VAL A 19 -1.44 -3.43 -5.15
CA VAL A 19 -0.23 -3.37 -5.99
C VAL A 19 -0.21 -2.06 -6.76
N ALA A 20 0.87 -1.30 -6.64
CA ALA A 20 1.07 -0.04 -7.37
C ALA A 20 2.38 -0.08 -8.14
N CYS A 21 2.37 0.37 -9.39
CA CYS A 21 3.56 0.59 -10.22
C CYS A 21 3.83 2.09 -10.35
N ARG A 22 5.10 2.48 -10.50
CA ARG A 22 5.59 3.87 -10.68
C ARG A 22 5.38 4.83 -9.51
N PHE A 23 4.26 4.75 -8.82
CA PHE A 23 3.88 5.66 -7.75
C PHE A 23 3.66 4.88 -6.46
N PRO A 24 4.69 4.72 -5.62
CA PRO A 24 4.54 4.06 -4.33
C PRO A 24 3.69 4.91 -3.38
N PHE A 25 3.18 4.27 -2.32
CA PHE A 25 2.53 4.94 -1.20
C PHE A 25 3.59 5.20 -0.10
N PRO A 26 4.11 6.44 0.06
CA PRO A 26 5.33 6.68 0.83
C PRO A 26 5.21 6.37 2.32
N GLN A 27 4.00 6.41 2.87
CA GLN A 27 3.72 6.16 4.28
C GLN A 27 3.34 4.69 4.56
N TRP A 28 3.18 3.87 3.52
CA TRP A 28 2.74 2.49 3.68
C TRP A 28 3.95 1.55 3.67
N PRO A 29 4.08 0.64 4.64
CA PRO A 29 5.07 -0.43 4.55
C PRO A 29 4.70 -1.38 3.41
N HIS A 30 5.63 -1.58 2.46
CA HIS A 30 5.43 -2.57 1.39
C HIS A 30 5.96 -3.93 1.83
N ARG A 31 5.23 -4.98 1.48
CA ARG A 31 5.64 -6.38 1.70
C ARG A 31 6.74 -6.81 0.73
N ALA A 32 6.65 -6.34 -0.52
CA ALA A 32 7.57 -6.70 -1.58
C ALA A 32 7.64 -5.58 -2.62
N SER A 33 8.75 -5.55 -3.36
CA SER A 33 8.87 -4.75 -4.58
C SER A 33 9.56 -5.56 -5.68
N GLN A 34 9.26 -5.24 -6.94
CA GLN A 34 9.81 -5.93 -8.11
C GLN A 34 9.99 -4.93 -9.26
N GLY A 35 11.07 -5.08 -10.03
CA GLY A 35 11.42 -4.20 -11.14
C GLY A 35 12.32 -3.04 -10.71
N ASP A 36 12.68 -2.18 -11.66
CA ASP A 36 13.64 -1.10 -11.46
C ASP A 36 13.17 0.19 -12.13
N GLY A 37 13.50 1.33 -11.53
CA GLY A 37 13.19 2.66 -12.07
C GLY A 37 11.70 2.87 -12.33
N LEU A 38 11.35 3.14 -13.59
CA LEU A 38 9.96 3.40 -14.02
C LEU A 38 9.09 2.14 -14.07
N ASP A 39 9.69 0.95 -14.01
CA ASP A 39 8.97 -0.31 -14.05
C ASP A 39 8.92 -0.97 -12.66
N GLN A 40 9.34 -0.26 -11.62
CA GLN A 40 9.25 -0.74 -10.24
C GLN A 40 7.79 -0.74 -9.76
N ALA A 41 7.43 -1.84 -9.11
CA ALA A 41 6.13 -2.10 -8.49
C ALA A 41 6.29 -2.46 -7.00
N TRP A 42 5.27 -2.16 -6.21
CA TRP A 42 5.21 -2.45 -4.77
C TRP A 42 3.90 -3.11 -4.41
N ALA A 43 3.96 -4.09 -3.50
CA ALA A 43 2.80 -4.76 -2.93
C ALA A 43 2.63 -4.38 -1.45
N TYR A 44 1.40 -4.10 -1.03
CA TYR A 44 1.05 -3.66 0.32
C TYR A 44 -0.10 -4.50 0.85
N ASP A 45 0.07 -5.12 2.02
CA ASP A 45 -1.01 -5.82 2.72
C ASP A 45 -1.74 -4.83 3.63
N ILE A 46 -3.06 -4.70 3.48
CA ILE A 46 -3.84 -3.65 4.17
C ILE A 46 -3.81 -3.79 5.69
N SER A 47 -3.87 -5.02 6.22
CA SER A 47 -3.70 -5.28 7.66
C SER A 47 -2.35 -4.77 8.19
N THR A 48 -1.26 -4.97 7.45
CA THR A 48 0.08 -4.49 7.83
C THR A 48 0.14 -2.97 7.81
N VAL A 49 -0.47 -2.35 6.80
CA VAL A 49 -0.54 -0.89 6.70
C VAL A 49 -1.34 -0.29 7.86
N ARG A 50 -2.54 -0.81 8.17
CA ARG A 50 -3.36 -0.33 9.31
C ARG A 50 -2.61 -0.45 10.62
N SER A 51 -1.96 -1.59 10.86
CA SER A 51 -1.15 -1.80 12.06
C SER A 51 0.00 -0.79 12.17
N ALA A 52 0.73 -0.54 11.08
CA ALA A 52 1.84 0.42 11.07
C ALA A 52 1.39 1.88 11.24
N LEU A 53 0.18 2.22 10.80
CA LEU A 53 -0.41 3.55 10.93
C LEU A 53 -1.17 3.76 12.25
N GLY A 54 -1.21 2.76 13.14
CA GLY A 54 -1.96 2.84 14.40
C GLY A 54 -3.48 2.86 14.21
N GLN A 55 -3.97 2.29 13.12
CA GLN A 55 -5.40 2.18 12.77
C GLN A 55 -5.94 0.74 12.95
N ALA A 56 -5.27 -0.05 13.81
CA ALA A 56 -5.70 -1.39 14.20
C ALA A 56 -6.86 -1.35 15.20
#